data_AF-A0A353R9S7-F1
#
_entry.id   AF-A0A353R9S7-F1
#
_cell.length_a   1.000
_cell.length_b   1.000
_cell.length_c   1.000
_cell.angle_alpha   90.00
_cell.angle_beta   90.00
_cell.angle_gamma   90.00
#
_symmetry.space_group_name_H-M   'P 1'
#
loop_
_entity.id
_entity.type
_entity.pdbx_description
1 polymer ?
#
loop_
_entity_poly.entity_id
_entity_poly.type
_entity_poly.pdbx_seq_one_letter_code
_entity_poly.pdbx_strand_id
1 'polypeptide(L)'
;VRPDTSLAKQAGITLGRTGGIHMNEYLRTSAENVYAIGDAIEYPHPVSGEPWLNYLAGPANRQARIVADNMVFGDRIKYEGSIGTSIAKVFDLTVASTGLPGKKLKQLNIPYL
;
A
#
# COMPACT_ATOMS: atom_id res chain seq x y z
N VAL A 1 5.64 -11.88 5.14
CA VAL A 1 5.27 -11.94 3.72
C VAL A 1 6.16 -10.96 2.95
N ARG A 2 6.40 -11.18 1.66
CA ARG A 2 7.12 -10.25 0.75
C ARG A 2 6.28 -10.09 -0.52
N PRO A 3 6.34 -8.94 -1.21
CA PRO A 3 5.56 -8.74 -2.43
C PRO A 3 6.11 -9.68 -3.53
N ASP A 4 5.22 -10.34 -4.27
CA ASP A 4 5.60 -11.12 -5.44
C ASP A 4 5.68 -10.20 -6.67
N THR A 5 6.89 -9.75 -6.98
CA THR A 5 7.17 -8.80 -8.07
C THR A 5 7.97 -9.43 -9.20
N SER A 6 8.08 -10.76 -9.23
CA SER A 6 8.86 -11.50 -10.22
C SER A 6 8.39 -11.20 -11.65
N LEU A 7 7.08 -11.29 -11.91
CA LEU A 7 6.47 -11.00 -13.20
C LEU A 7 6.63 -9.51 -13.59
N ALA A 8 6.34 -8.61 -12.67
CA ALA A 8 6.45 -7.16 -12.90
C ALA A 8 7.87 -6.76 -13.29
N LYS A 9 8.87 -7.31 -12.57
CA LYS A 9 10.29 -7.08 -12.87
C LYS A 9 10.68 -7.60 -14.25
N GLN A 10 10.25 -8.80 -14.61
CA GLN A 10 10.52 -9.39 -15.94
C GLN A 10 9.86 -8.58 -17.07
N ALA A 11 8.70 -8.00 -16.80
CA ALA A 11 7.98 -7.13 -17.73
C ALA A 11 8.54 -5.69 -17.80
N GLY A 12 9.61 -5.37 -17.05
CA GLY A 12 10.19 -4.02 -17.02
C GLY A 12 9.34 -2.99 -16.28
N ILE A 13 8.38 -3.43 -15.46
CA ILE A 13 7.56 -2.53 -14.63
C ILE A 13 8.41 -2.03 -13.45
N THR A 14 8.34 -0.72 -13.19
CA THR A 14 9.08 -0.07 -12.12
C THR A 14 8.70 -0.65 -10.76
N LEU A 15 9.71 -1.13 -10.04
CA LEU A 15 9.61 -1.45 -8.62
C LEU A 15 10.11 -0.28 -7.82
N GLY A 16 9.50 -0.04 -6.67
CA GLY A 16 9.92 1.02 -5.78
C GLY A 16 10.89 0.56 -4.71
N ARG A 17 11.22 1.47 -3.79
CA ARG A 17 12.33 1.30 -2.83
C ARG A 17 12.10 0.18 -1.81
N THR A 18 10.85 -0.23 -1.60
CA THR A 18 10.50 -1.34 -0.70
C THR A 18 10.45 -2.70 -1.42
N GLY A 19 10.63 -2.71 -2.75
CA GLY A 19 10.53 -3.90 -3.58
C GLY A 19 9.11 -4.24 -4.05
N GLY A 20 8.10 -3.46 -3.62
CA GLY A 20 6.75 -3.51 -4.19
C GLY A 20 6.69 -2.84 -5.56
N ILE A 21 5.65 -3.14 -6.33
CA ILE A 21 5.42 -2.49 -7.63
C ILE A 21 5.04 -1.02 -7.37
N HIS A 22 5.73 -0.09 -8.03
CA HIS A 22 5.51 1.35 -7.85
C HIS A 22 4.33 1.84 -8.69
N MET A 23 3.36 2.47 -8.04
CA MET A 23 2.15 2.99 -8.67
C MET A 23 2.07 4.51 -8.58
N ASN A 24 1.38 5.13 -9.53
CA ASN A 24 0.90 6.50 -9.34
C ASN A 24 -0.33 6.56 -8.40
N GLU A 25 -0.84 7.77 -8.15
CA GLU A 25 -2.00 7.99 -7.27
C GLU A 25 -3.31 7.36 -7.75
N TYR A 26 -3.39 6.93 -9.01
CA TYR A 26 -4.54 6.25 -9.61
C TYR A 26 -4.35 4.74 -9.73
N LEU A 27 -3.31 4.19 -9.08
CA LEU A 27 -2.94 2.77 -9.05
C LEU A 27 -2.45 2.19 -10.40
N ARG A 28 -1.97 3.06 -11.30
CA ARG A 28 -1.35 2.67 -12.56
C ARG A 28 0.13 2.35 -12.36
N THR A 29 0.59 1.31 -13.04
CA THR A 29 2.03 0.98 -13.10
C THR A 29 2.76 1.91 -14.08
N SER A 30 4.07 1.71 -14.25
CA SER A 30 4.84 2.37 -15.32
C SER A 30 4.52 1.88 -16.72
N ALA A 31 3.88 0.71 -16.86
CA ALA A 31 3.43 0.18 -18.14
C ALA A 31 2.02 0.68 -18.47
N GLU A 32 1.81 1.05 -19.74
CA GLU A 32 0.53 1.54 -20.22
C GLU A 32 -0.57 0.49 -20.06
N ASN A 33 -1.76 0.92 -19.61
CA ASN A 33 -2.93 0.06 -19.41
C ASN A 33 -2.75 -1.09 -18.40
N VAL A 34 -1.67 -1.07 -17.61
CA VAL A 34 -1.41 -2.05 -16.54
C VAL A 34 -1.54 -1.37 -15.18
N TYR A 35 -2.30 -2.01 -14.29
CA TYR A 35 -2.54 -1.60 -12.91
C TYR A 35 -2.00 -2.66 -11.95
N ALA A 36 -1.68 -2.26 -10.71
CA ALA A 36 -1.38 -3.21 -9.65
C ALA A 36 -2.01 -2.76 -8.33
N ILE A 37 -2.39 -3.74 -7.50
CA ILE A 37 -3.05 -3.53 -6.21
C ILE A 37 -2.63 -4.62 -5.22
N GLY A 38 -3.11 -4.49 -3.99
CA GLY A 38 -2.98 -5.48 -2.93
C GLY A 38 -1.55 -5.62 -2.40
N ASP A 39 -1.22 -6.85 -2.04
CA ASP A 39 0.02 -7.19 -1.35
C ASP A 39 1.29 -7.02 -2.22
N ALA A 40 1.13 -6.82 -3.54
CA ALA A 40 2.24 -6.67 -4.47
C ALA A 40 2.76 -5.23 -4.56
N ILE A 41 1.98 -4.22 -4.17
CA ILE A 41 2.31 -2.81 -4.40
C ILE A 41 2.95 -2.13 -3.21
N GLU A 42 3.73 -1.10 -3.50
CA GLU A 42 4.03 -0.05 -2.53
C GLU A 42 3.23 1.21 -2.85
N TYR A 43 2.92 1.98 -1.82
CA TYR A 43 2.24 3.27 -1.92
C TYR A 43 2.79 4.19 -0.82
N PRO A 44 2.54 5.49 -0.80
CA PRO A 44 2.99 6.36 0.30
C PRO A 44 2.16 6.11 1.58
N HIS A 45 2.80 6.10 2.74
CA HIS A 45 2.08 6.02 4.02
C HIS A 45 1.43 7.39 4.30
N PRO A 46 0.13 7.47 4.63
CA PRO A 46 -0.59 8.75 4.79
C PRO A 46 0.02 9.71 5.82
N VAL A 47 0.62 9.16 6.89
CA VAL A 47 1.28 9.95 7.93
C VAL A 47 2.70 10.38 7.57
N SER A 48 3.55 9.46 7.07
CA SER A 48 4.98 9.76 6.86
C SER A 48 5.36 10.13 5.44
N GLY A 49 4.48 9.92 4.46
CA GLY A 49 4.78 10.05 3.02
C GLY A 49 5.74 8.98 2.47
N GLU A 50 6.52 8.33 3.33
CA GLU A 50 7.44 7.26 2.94
C GLU A 50 6.73 6.07 2.26
N PRO A 51 7.34 5.48 1.23
CA PRO A 51 6.87 4.23 0.65
C PRO A 51 6.81 3.12 1.68
N TRP A 52 5.71 2.37 1.68
CA TRP A 52 5.47 1.28 2.62
C TRP A 52 4.68 0.16 1.96
N LEU A 53 4.79 -1.02 2.56
CA LEU A 53 4.08 -2.25 2.19
C LEU A 53 3.08 -2.57 3.29
N ASN A 54 1.87 -2.96 2.91
CA ASN A 54 0.81 -3.28 3.86
C ASN A 54 -0.05 -4.42 3.32
N TYR A 55 0.00 -5.55 4.01
CA TYR A 55 -0.56 -6.84 3.58
C TYR A 55 -1.92 -7.10 4.24
N LEU A 56 -2.92 -6.27 3.89
CA LEU A 56 -4.25 -6.32 4.51
C LEU A 56 -5.35 -6.33 3.46
N ALA A 57 -6.35 -7.19 3.69
CA ALA A 57 -7.48 -7.39 2.76
C ALA A 57 -8.35 -6.13 2.58
N GLY A 58 -8.52 -5.32 3.64
CA GLY A 58 -9.33 -4.10 3.56
C GLY A 58 -8.79 -3.09 2.52
N PRO A 59 -7.52 -2.67 2.63
CA PRO A 59 -6.85 -1.88 1.60
C PRO A 59 -6.92 -2.50 0.21
N ALA A 60 -6.62 -3.80 0.07
CA ALA A 60 -6.65 -4.48 -1.23
C ALA A 60 -8.03 -4.41 -1.92
N ASN A 61 -9.12 -4.66 -1.19
CA ASN A 61 -10.48 -4.58 -1.74
C ASN A 61 -10.87 -3.15 -2.14
N ARG A 62 -10.47 -2.15 -1.35
CA ARG A 62 -10.69 -0.74 -1.70
C ARG A 62 -9.93 -0.36 -2.95
N GLN A 63 -8.67 -0.76 -3.06
CA GLN A 63 -7.84 -0.52 -4.24
C GLN A 63 -8.46 -1.15 -5.49
N ALA A 64 -8.98 -2.39 -5.40
CA ALA A 64 -9.67 -3.05 -6.51
C ALA A 64 -10.86 -2.24 -7.03
N ARG A 65 -11.69 -1.72 -6.11
CA ARG A 65 -12.83 -0.86 -6.48
C ARG A 65 -12.37 0.43 -7.16
N ILE A 66 -11.35 1.09 -6.62
CA ILE A 66 -10.79 2.32 -7.19
C ILE A 66 -10.23 2.06 -8.60
N VAL A 67 -9.49 0.96 -8.79
CA VAL A 67 -8.95 0.58 -10.10
C VAL A 67 -10.09 0.34 -11.10
N ALA A 68 -11.13 -0.40 -10.71
CA ALA A 68 -12.28 -0.63 -11.58
C ALA A 68 -12.94 0.69 -12.02
N ASP A 69 -13.16 1.61 -11.08
CA ASP A 69 -13.72 2.93 -11.40
C ASP A 69 -12.78 3.74 -12.30
N ASN A 70 -11.47 3.74 -12.04
CA ASN A 70 -10.48 4.45 -12.84
C ASN A 70 -10.31 3.86 -14.25
N MET A 71 -10.49 2.55 -14.42
CA MET A 71 -10.49 1.89 -15.72
C MET A 71 -11.68 2.32 -16.58
N VAL A 72 -12.87 2.46 -15.99
CA VAL A 72 -14.12 2.74 -16.73
C VAL A 72 -14.32 4.23 -16.95
N PHE A 73 -14.10 5.05 -15.92
CA PHE A 73 -14.45 6.48 -15.93
C PHE A 73 -13.24 7.39 -16.13
N GLY A 74 -12.06 6.81 -16.37
CA GLY A 74 -10.78 7.51 -16.35
C GLY A 74 -10.29 7.78 -14.93
N ASP A 75 -9.05 8.26 -14.81
CA ASP A 75 -8.32 8.51 -13.56
C ASP A 75 -9.00 9.59 -12.69
N ARG A 76 -10.08 9.21 -11.99
CA ARG A 76 -10.96 10.12 -11.21
C ARG A 76 -10.79 9.95 -9.70
N ILE A 77 -10.44 8.75 -9.26
CA ILE A 77 -10.37 8.41 -7.84
C ILE A 77 -8.92 8.11 -7.47
N LYS A 78 -8.36 8.95 -6.61
CA LYS A 78 -7.02 8.76 -6.07
C LYS A 78 -7.05 7.76 -4.91
N TYR A 79 -6.01 6.96 -4.78
CA TYR A 79 -5.80 6.13 -3.61
C TYR A 79 -5.01 6.89 -2.55
N GLU A 80 -5.65 7.14 -1.41
CA GLU A 80 -5.09 7.94 -0.31
C GLU A 80 -4.19 7.11 0.63
N GLY A 81 -4.03 5.81 0.36
CA GLY A 81 -3.29 4.89 1.21
C GLY A 81 -4.13 4.22 2.29
N SER A 82 -3.45 3.81 3.35
CA SER A 82 -4.00 3.10 4.52
C SER A 82 -3.15 3.48 5.72
N ILE A 83 -3.61 3.26 6.95
CA ILE A 83 -2.77 3.49 8.14
C ILE A 83 -2.46 2.18 8.88
N GLY A 84 -2.61 1.03 8.23
CA GLY A 84 -2.19 -0.26 8.79
C GLY A 84 -3.09 -0.74 9.93
N THR A 85 -4.35 -0.28 9.96
CA THR A 85 -5.33 -0.71 10.96
C THR A 85 -5.48 -2.22 10.92
N SER A 86 -5.09 -2.88 12.00
CA SER A 86 -5.07 -4.33 12.12
C SER A 86 -5.51 -4.74 13.52
N ILE A 87 -6.11 -5.93 13.60
CA ILE A 87 -6.65 -6.49 14.84
C ILE A 87 -6.45 -8.00 14.81
N ALA A 88 -6.06 -8.58 15.94
CA ALA A 88 -5.90 -10.01 16.12
C ALA A 88 -6.43 -10.44 17.48
N LYS A 89 -7.07 -11.61 17.52
CA LYS A 89 -7.46 -12.27 18.76
C LYS A 89 -6.33 -13.22 19.20
N VAL A 90 -5.91 -13.11 20.45
CA VAL A 90 -4.86 -13.94 21.06
C VAL A 90 -5.42 -14.50 22.37
N PHE A 91 -5.93 -15.73 22.32
CA PHE A 91 -6.73 -16.32 23.41
C PHE A 91 -7.90 -15.40 23.81
N ASP A 92 -7.91 -14.92 25.07
CA ASP A 92 -8.92 -14.01 25.61
C ASP A 92 -8.59 -12.53 25.36
N LEU A 93 -7.41 -12.24 24.79
CA LEU A 93 -6.98 -10.88 24.49
C LEU A 93 -7.36 -10.46 23.07
N THR A 94 -7.73 -9.19 22.94
CA THR A 94 -7.84 -8.52 21.64
C THR A 94 -6.70 -7.52 21.54
N VAL A 95 -5.87 -7.66 20.52
CA VAL A 95 -4.76 -6.74 20.24
C VAL A 95 -5.06 -6.03 18.93
N ALA A 96 -5.01 -4.71 18.94
CA ALA A 96 -5.23 -3.88 17.77
C ALA A 96 -4.17 -2.78 17.68
N SER A 97 -3.88 -2.36 16.45
CA SER A 97 -3.03 -1.20 16.19
C SER A 97 -3.50 -0.46 14.96
N THR A 98 -3.27 0.85 14.94
CA THR A 98 -3.47 1.71 13.78
C THR A 98 -2.41 2.80 13.79
N GLY A 99 -1.97 3.24 12.61
CA GLY A 99 -0.90 4.21 12.43
C GLY A 99 0.50 3.64 12.65
N LEU A 100 1.45 4.55 12.86
CA LEU A 100 2.87 4.21 13.04
C LEU A 100 3.18 4.02 14.53
N PRO A 101 3.87 2.93 14.93
CA PRO A 101 4.32 2.76 16.31
C PRO A 101 5.42 3.79 16.65
N GLY A 102 5.55 4.17 17.93
CA GLY A 102 6.56 5.14 18.38
C GLY A 102 8.00 4.79 17.96
N LYS A 103 8.34 3.49 17.91
CA LYS A 103 9.64 3.02 17.37
C LYS A 103 9.87 3.49 15.92
N LYS A 104 8.84 3.45 15.07
CA LYS A 104 8.91 3.88 13.67
C LYS A 104 8.94 5.40 13.56
N LEU A 105 8.15 6.11 14.36
CA LEU A 105 8.19 7.58 14.45
C LEU A 105 9.58 8.08 14.84
N LYS A 106 10.21 7.45 15.84
CA LYS A 106 11.60 7.71 16.24
C LYS A 106 12.60 7.50 15.10
N GLN A 107 12.47 6.41 14.33
CA GLN A 107 13.34 6.13 13.18
C GLN A 107 13.21 7.18 12.07
N LEU A 108 12.01 7.75 11.91
CA LEU A 108 11.73 8.78 10.92
C LEU A 108 11.97 10.20 11.44
N ASN A 109 12.46 10.34 12.67
CA ASN A 109 12.62 11.63 13.36
C ASN A 109 11.33 12.47 13.39
N ILE A 110 10.17 11.81 13.48
CA ILE A 110 8.87 12.47 13.64
C ILE A 110 8.63 12.67 15.15
N PRO A 111 8.40 13.89 15.64
CA PRO A 111 8.09 14.13 17.05
C PRO A 111 6.83 13.39 17.51
N TYR A 112 6.88 12.76 18.68
CA TYR A 112 5.76 12.05 19.31
C TYR A 112 5.87 12.13 20.84
N LEU A 113 4.75 11.91 21.52
CA LEU A 113 4.64 11.92 23.00
C LEU A 113 5.26 10.68 23.65
#